data_AF-A0ABD0Q719-F1
#
_entry.id   AF-A0ABD0Q719-F1
#
_cell.length_a   1.000
_cell.length_b   1.000
_cell.length_c   1.000
_cell.angle_alpha   90.00
_cell.angle_beta   90.00
_cell.angle_gamma   90.00
#
_symmetry.space_group_name_H-M   'P 1'
#
loop_
_entity.id
_entity.type
_entity.pdbx_description
1 polymer ?
#
loop_
_entity_poly.entity_id
_entity_poly.type
_entity_poly.pdbx_seq_one_letter_code
_entity_poly.pdbx_strand_id
1 'polypeptide(L)' 'VSEEANAEISGALSEAELYKALQGTESGKAPGIDGLPVDWYKAFWAELKEDLLEVLNESLAEGQLPLSCRRAVLTLLPKK' A
#
# COMPACT_ATOMS: atom_id res chain seq x y z
N VAL A 1 17.69 11.22 -15.96
CA VAL A 1 16.30 11.40 -15.51
C VAL A 1 16.03 12.88 -15.53
N SER A 2 14.95 13.36 -16.17
CA SER A 2 14.68 14.80 -16.24
C SER A 2 14.15 15.31 -14.90
N GLU A 3 14.32 16.60 -14.62
CA GLU A 3 13.82 17.22 -13.39
C GLU A 3 12.29 17.16 -13.32
N GLU A 4 11.61 17.24 -14.47
CA GLU A 4 10.15 17.11 -14.53
C GLU A 4 9.67 15.70 -14.16
N ALA A 5 10.35 14.66 -14.65
CA ALA A 5 10.02 13.28 -14.31
C ALA A 5 10.26 12.97 -12.82
N ASN A 6 11.28 13.59 -12.22
CA ASN A 6 11.51 13.47 -10.77
C ASN A 6 10.39 14.13 -9.97
N ALA A 7 9.90 15.29 -10.41
CA ALA A 7 8.81 15.98 -9.73
C ALA A 7 7.50 15.18 -9.77
N GLU A 8 7.20 14.51 -10.89
CA GLU A 8 6.01 13.67 -11.02
C GLU A 8 5.99 12.49 -10.04
N ILE A 9 7.13 11.82 -9.83
CA ILE A 9 7.21 10.63 -8.97
C ILE A 9 7.38 10.98 -7.49
N SER A 10 7.84 12.20 -7.18
CA SER A 10 8.08 12.67 -5.81
C SER A 10 6.89 13.43 -5.21
N GLY A 11 5.79 13.55 -5.95
CA GLY A 11 4.57 14.23 -5.51
C GLY A 11 3.74 13.42 -4.53
N ALA A 12 2.67 14.04 -4.02
CA ALA A 12 1.66 13.35 -3.23
C ALA A 12 0.91 12.33 -4.10
N LEU A 13 0.58 11.18 -3.50
CA LEU A 13 -0.24 10.16 -4.12
C LEU A 13 -1.67 10.67 -4.32
N SER A 14 -2.24 10.37 -5.49
CA SER A 14 -3.65 10.57 -5.77
C SER A 14 -4.48 9.31 -5.49
N GLU A 15 -5.79 9.49 -5.22
CA GLU A 15 -6.73 8.37 -5.08
C GLU A 15 -6.71 7.46 -6.32
N ALA A 16 -6.61 8.04 -7.51
CA ALA A 16 -6.62 7.30 -8.77
C ALA A 16 -5.39 6.40 -8.94
N GLU A 17 -4.21 6.90 -8.55
CA GLU A 17 -2.98 6.09 -8.54
C GLU A 17 -3.07 4.95 -7.55
N LEU A 18 -3.54 5.25 -6.33
CA LEU A 18 -3.69 4.25 -5.28
C LEU A 18 -4.71 3.17 -5.66
N TYR A 19 -5.85 3.58 -6.24
CA TYR A 19 -6.87 2.65 -6.72
C TYR A 19 -6.33 1.77 -7.85
N LYS A 20 -5.63 2.35 -8.82
CA LYS A 20 -5.00 1.60 -9.91
C LYS A 20 -4.00 0.57 -9.38
N ALA A 21 -3.19 0.95 -8.40
CA ALA A 21 -2.25 0.03 -7.76
C ALA A 21 -2.98 -1.10 -7.02
N LEU A 22 -4.04 -0.78 -6.28
CA LEU A 22 -4.86 -1.76 -5.57
C LEU A 22 -5.49 -2.79 -6.53
N GLN A 23 -6.05 -2.33 -7.65
CA GLN A 23 -6.65 -3.20 -8.66
C GLN A 23 -5.61 -4.09 -9.36
N GLY A 24 -4.39 -3.57 -9.58
CA GLY A 24 -3.28 -4.33 -10.15
C GLY A 24 -2.68 -5.39 -9.23
N THR A 25 -3.02 -5.37 -7.93
CA THR A 25 -2.50 -6.34 -6.97
C THR A 25 -3.21 -7.69 -7.10
N GLU A 26 -2.45 -8.78 -7.18
CA GLU A 26 -2.99 -10.14 -7.34
C GLU A 26 -3.78 -10.59 -6.11
N SER A 27 -4.98 -11.13 -6.35
CA SER A 27 -5.85 -11.72 -5.33
C SER A 27 -5.35 -13.10 -4.87
N GLY A 28 -5.84 -13.56 -3.71
CA GLY A 28 -5.50 -14.89 -3.17
C GLY A 28 -4.08 -15.02 -2.57
N LYS A 29 -3.38 -13.91 -2.34
CA LYS A 29 -2.12 -13.90 -1.58
C LYS A 29 -2.39 -14.01 -0.08
N ALA A 30 -1.40 -14.53 0.65
CA ALA A 30 -1.48 -14.59 2.10
C ALA A 30 -1.57 -13.17 2.69
N PRO A 31 -2.44 -12.94 3.69
CA PRO A 31 -2.58 -11.64 4.34
C PRO A 31 -1.33 -11.29 5.17
N GLY A 32 -1.23 -10.02 5.55
CA GLY A 32 -0.21 -9.53 6.47
C GLY A 32 -0.48 -9.96 7.92
N ILE A 33 0.24 -9.32 8.85
CA ILE A 33 0.08 -9.54 10.30
C ILE A 33 -1.32 -9.14 10.82
N ASP A 34 -2.03 -8.29 10.08
CA ASP A 34 -3.40 -7.85 10.37
C ASP A 34 -4.47 -8.89 9.96
N GLY A 35 -4.10 -9.89 9.17
CA GLY A 35 -5.04 -10.88 8.65
C GLY A 35 -5.96 -10.38 7.54
N LEU A 36 -5.74 -9.17 7.00
CA LEU A 36 -6.57 -8.59 5.95
C LEU A 36 -5.97 -8.89 4.57
N PRO A 37 -6.66 -9.66 3.70
CA PRO A 37 -6.20 -9.92 2.34
C PRO A 37 -6.47 -8.71 1.45
N VAL A 38 -5.78 -8.63 0.31
CA VAL A 38 -6.01 -7.57 -0.71
C VAL A 38 -7.48 -7.49 -1.15
N ASP A 39 -8.18 -8.62 -1.19
CA ASP A 39 -9.58 -8.69 -1.59
C ASP A 39 -10.50 -7.92 -0.62
N TRP A 40 -10.11 -7.83 0.66
CA TRP A 40 -10.81 -7.01 1.64
C TRP A 40 -10.66 -5.52 1.31
N TYR A 41 -9.46 -5.04 1.02
CA TYR A 41 -9.23 -3.64 0.63
C TYR A 41 -9.96 -3.29 -0.68
N LYS A 42 -10.01 -4.21 -1.64
CA LYS A 42 -10.79 -4.03 -2.88
C LYS A 42 -12.29 -3.94 -2.60
N ALA A 43 -12.81 -4.76 -1.69
CA ALA A 43 -14.23 -4.81 -1.36
C ALA A 43 -14.70 -3.55 -0.60
N PHE A 44 -13.87 -3.03 0.31
CA PHE A 44 -14.19 -1.89 1.18
C PHE A 44 -13.49 -0.59 0.74
N TRP A 45 -13.11 -0.50 -0.54
CA TRP A 45 -12.40 0.66 -1.06
C TRP A 45 -13.18 1.97 -0.87
N ALA A 46 -14.50 1.92 -1.05
CA ALA A 46 -15.35 3.12 -0.96
C ALA A 46 -15.28 3.78 0.42
N GLU A 47 -15.16 2.97 1.47
CA GLU A 47 -15.09 3.42 2.86
C GLU A 47 -13.67 3.74 3.33
N LEU A 48 -12.66 3.05 2.79
CA LEU A 48 -11.27 3.12 3.30
C LEU A 48 -10.35 4.08 2.54
N LYS A 49 -10.73 4.48 1.33
CA LYS A 49 -9.84 5.20 0.40
C LYS A 49 -9.25 6.48 0.99
N GLU A 50 -10.03 7.22 1.77
CA GLU A 50 -9.61 8.50 2.35
C GLU A 50 -8.55 8.26 3.43
N ASP A 51 -8.85 7.40 4.41
CA ASP A 51 -7.94 7.05 5.50
C ASP A 51 -6.63 6.44 4.95
N LEU A 52 -6.73 5.53 3.97
CA LEU A 52 -5.54 4.87 3.41
C LEU A 52 -4.68 5.84 2.62
N LEU A 53 -5.29 6.77 1.88
CA LEU A 53 -4.57 7.78 1.12
C LEU A 53 -3.86 8.78 2.04
N GLU A 54 -4.51 9.18 3.13
CA GLU A 54 -3.92 10.06 4.16
C GLU A 54 -2.68 9.41 4.79
N VAL A 55 -2.83 8.19 5.32
CA VAL A 55 -1.72 7.46 5.95
C VAL A 55 -0.53 7.28 5.01
N LEU A 56 -0.77 6.94 3.74
CA LEU A 56 0.30 6.74 2.77
C LEU A 56 0.99 8.04 2.37
N ASN A 57 0.25 9.14 2.24
CA ASN A 57 0.82 10.46 1.95
C ASN A 57 1.63 11.01 3.13
N GLU A 58 1.14 10.85 4.36
CA GLU A 58 1.90 11.18 5.57
C GLU A 58 3.19 10.35 5.63
N SER A 59 3.09 9.05 5.37
CA SER A 59 4.25 8.16 5.36
C SER A 59 5.30 8.57 4.31
N LEU A 60 4.84 9.02 3.14
CA LEU A 60 5.69 9.52 2.08
C LEU A 60 6.38 10.83 2.48
N ALA A 61 5.65 11.76 3.11
CA ALA A 61 6.17 13.04 3.57
C ALA A 61 7.18 12.87 4.73
N GLU A 62 6.92 11.97 5.67
CA GLU A 62 7.83 11.66 6.78
C GLU A 62 9.00 10.74 6.38
N GLY A 63 8.88 10.06 5.23
CA GLY A 63 9.84 9.05 4.79
C GLY A 63 9.83 7.76 5.62
N GLN A 64 8.76 7.51 6.38
CA GLN A 64 8.60 6.30 7.19
C GLN A 64 7.14 5.83 7.25
N LEU A 65 6.94 4.52 7.25
CA LEU A 65 5.62 3.93 7.46
C LEU A 65 5.21 3.97 8.95
N PRO A 66 3.90 3.85 9.27
CA PRO A 66 3.44 3.72 10.64
C PRO A 66 4.05 2.51 11.33
N LEU A 67 4.14 2.53 12.65
CA LEU A 67 4.75 1.44 13.42
C LEU A 67 4.04 0.08 13.19
N SER A 68 2.73 0.09 12.96
CA SER A 68 1.94 -1.10 12.61
C SER A 68 2.41 -1.74 11.31
N CYS A 69 2.79 -0.94 10.31
CA CYS A 69 3.25 -1.38 8.99
C CYS A 69 4.75 -1.71 8.94
N ARG A 70 5.51 -1.42 10.00
CA ARG A 70 6.96 -1.71 10.10
C ARG A 70 7.27 -3.05 10.78
N ARG A 71 6.27 -3.92 10.96
CA ARG A 71 6.41 -5.24 11.59
C ARG A 71 6.28 -6.34 10.54
N ALA A 72 7.26 -7.25 10.51
CA ALA A 72 7.25 -8.41 9.63
C ALA A 72 7.01 -9.70 10.42
N VAL A 73 6.23 -10.62 9.84
CA VAL A 73 6.06 -11.99 10.33
C VAL A 73 6.81 -12.93 9.38
N LEU A 74 7.80 -13.64 9.91
CA LEU A 74 8.63 -14.56 9.13
C LEU A 74 8.13 -15.99 9.34
N THR A 75 7.75 -16.66 8.26
CA THR A 75 7.34 -18.08 8.26
C THR A 75 8.28 -18.88 7.38
N LEU A 76 8.81 -19.99 7.91
CA LEU A 76 9.66 -20.91 7.14
C LEU A 76 8.78 -21.78 6.23
N LEU A 77 8.97 -21.67 4.92
CA LEU A 77 8.31 -22.53 3.93
C LEU A 77 9.24 -23.70 3.58
N PRO A 78 8.89 -24.95 3.89
CA PRO A 78 9.71 -26.11 3.53
C PRO A 78 9.75 -26.24 2.01
N LYS A 79 10.96 -26.29 1.44
CA LYS A 79 11.15 -26.69 0.04
C LYS A 79 11.03 -28.20 -0.07
N LYS A 80 10.51 -28.66 -1.22
CA LYS A 80 10.59 -30.07 -1.60
C LYS A 80 12.04 -30.49 -1.81
#